data_AF-A0A2N1I4R7-F1
#
_entry.id   AF-A0A2N1I4R7-F1
#
_cell.length_a   1.000
_cell.length_b   1.000
_cell.length_c   1.000
_cell.angle_alpha   90.00
_cell.angle_beta   90.00
_cell.angle_gamma   90.00
#
_symmetry.space_group_name_H-M   'P 1'
#
loop_
_entity.id
_entity.type
_entity.pdbx_description
1 polymer ?
#
loop_
_entity_poly.entity_id
_entity_poly.type
_entity_poly.pdbx_seq_one_letter_code
_entity_poly.pdbx_strand_id
1 'polypeptide(L)'
;MNRSIFLSLSVVTLLASCSSVDNACEDVTLASEQIQECQALHKQIINAKSVIVRTELDRRYQQDCVDIRYYRDEKQAAICGNKHKIKDVIKSVKAESQQ
;
A
#
# COMPACT_ATOMS: atom_id res chain seq x y z
N MET A 1 25.49 12.01 -36.45
CA MET A 1 24.82 11.73 -35.16
C MET A 1 24.87 10.23 -34.91
N ASN A 2 25.60 9.78 -33.89
CA ASN A 2 25.95 8.36 -33.73
C ASN A 2 24.71 7.50 -33.45
N ARG A 3 24.52 6.45 -34.23
CA ARG A 3 23.38 5.51 -34.14
C ARG A 3 23.21 4.91 -32.73
N SER A 4 24.30 4.73 -31.99
CA SER A 4 24.29 4.31 -30.58
C SER A 4 23.55 5.28 -29.65
N ILE A 5 23.59 6.58 -29.92
CA ILE A 5 22.96 7.60 -29.05
C ILE A 5 21.43 7.50 -29.15
N PHE A 6 20.91 7.26 -30.35
CA PHE A 6 19.46 7.07 -30.55
C PHE A 6 18.95 5.78 -29.90
N LEU A 7 19.74 4.71 -29.98
CA LEU A 7 19.43 3.44 -29.31
C LEU A 7 19.45 3.57 -27.78
N SER A 8 20.44 4.26 -27.21
CA SER A 8 20.47 4.49 -25.77
C SER A 8 19.31 5.37 -25.28
N LEU A 9 18.93 6.40 -26.06
CA LEU A 9 17.86 7.32 -25.68
C LEU A 9 16.50 6.62 -25.63
N SER A 10 16.23 5.73 -26.59
CA SER A 10 14.98 4.98 -26.65
C SER A 10 14.85 3.96 -25.51
N VAL A 11 15.95 3.32 -25.10
CA VAL A 11 15.97 2.42 -23.93
C VAL A 11 15.69 3.18 -22.62
N VAL A 12 16.28 4.36 -22.43
CA VAL A 12 16.05 5.17 -21.22
C VAL A 12 14.60 5.63 -21.12
N THR A 13 13.98 6.04 -22.23
CA THR A 13 12.56 6.45 -22.23
C THR A 13 11.60 5.31 -21.91
N LEU A 14 11.90 4.08 -22.34
CA LEU A 14 11.07 2.90 -22.04
C LEU A 14 11.15 2.47 -20.57
N LEU A 15 12.32 2.63 -19.94
CA LEU A 15 12.52 2.27 -18.53
C LEU A 15 11.89 3.28 -17.56
N ALA A 16 11.77 4.56 -17.95
CA ALA A 16 11.15 5.60 -17.11
C ALA A 16 9.64 5.40 -16.91
N SER A 17 8.95 4.77 -17.86
CA SER A 17 7.50 4.53 -17.82
C SER A 17 7.02 3.48 -16.82
N CYS A 18 7.91 2.72 -16.18
CA CYS A 18 7.51 1.66 -15.24
C CYS A 18 7.29 2.14 -13.78
N SER A 19 7.47 3.43 -13.49
CA SER A 19 7.40 3.97 -12.12
C SER A 19 6.09 4.68 -11.74
N SER A 20 4.98 4.38 -12.43
CA SER A 20 3.67 4.96 -12.05
C SER A 20 3.28 4.53 -10.62
N VAL A 21 2.93 5.53 -9.79
CA VAL A 21 2.45 5.38 -8.41
C VAL A 21 0.93 5.59 -8.33
N ASP A 22 0.17 5.30 -9.40
CA ASP A 22 -1.26 5.60 -9.48
C ASP A 22 -2.07 5.01 -8.30
N ASN A 23 -1.61 3.86 -7.78
CA ASN A 23 -2.17 3.15 -6.62
C ASN A 23 -1.31 3.29 -5.36
N ALA A 24 -0.79 4.50 -5.08
CA ALA A 24 -0.03 4.77 -3.86
C ALA A 24 -0.81 4.54 -2.55
N CYS A 25 -2.15 4.49 -2.63
CA CYS A 25 -3.03 4.27 -1.50
C CYS A 25 -3.60 2.87 -1.52
N GLU A 26 -3.56 2.20 -0.37
CA GLU A 26 -4.18 0.90 -0.17
C GLU A 26 -5.71 1.02 -0.28
N ASP A 27 -6.34 -0.01 -0.85
CA ASP A 27 -7.79 -0.11 -0.89
C ASP A 27 -8.31 -0.34 0.54
N VAL A 28 -9.25 0.51 0.98
CA VAL A 28 -9.85 0.43 2.31
C VAL A 28 -10.53 -0.93 2.53
N THR A 29 -11.11 -1.51 1.48
CA THR A 29 -11.76 -2.82 1.52
C THR A 29 -10.74 -3.91 1.85
N LEU A 30 -9.64 -3.95 1.09
CA LEU A 30 -8.55 -4.90 1.30
C LEU A 30 -7.92 -4.74 2.70
N ALA A 31 -7.67 -3.50 3.13
CA ALA A 31 -7.14 -3.23 4.46
C ALA A 31 -8.09 -3.73 5.56
N SER A 32 -9.41 -3.53 5.39
CA SER A 32 -10.41 -4.00 6.35
C SER A 32 -10.51 -5.52 6.43
N GLU A 33 -10.42 -6.21 5.29
CA GLU A 33 -10.41 -7.68 5.22
C GLU A 33 -9.20 -8.25 5.96
N GLN A 34 -8.00 -7.70 5.71
CA GLN A 34 -6.78 -8.09 6.40
C GLN A 34 -6.88 -7.89 7.92
N ILE A 35 -7.50 -6.80 8.38
CA ILE A 35 -7.74 -6.57 9.81
C ILE A 35 -8.67 -7.64 10.40
N GLN A 36 -9.74 -8.01 9.68
CA GLN A 36 -10.68 -9.05 10.14
C GLN A 36 -10.00 -10.42 10.24
N GLU A 37 -9.16 -10.78 9.26
CA GLU A 37 -8.37 -12.01 9.29
C GLU A 37 -7.42 -12.03 10.49
N CYS A 38 -6.71 -10.92 10.73
CA CYS A 38 -5.82 -10.78 11.88
C CYS A 38 -6.55 -10.88 13.22
N GLN A 39 -7.77 -10.34 13.32
CA GLN A 39 -8.61 -10.49 14.52
C GLN A 39 -9.06 -11.94 14.71
N ALA A 40 -9.42 -12.64 13.63
CA ALA A 40 -9.79 -14.04 13.69
C ALA A 40 -8.61 -14.91 14.14
N LEU A 41 -7.42 -14.66 13.61
CA LEU A 41 -6.19 -15.35 14.00
C LEU A 41 -5.84 -15.10 15.47
N HIS A 42 -5.97 -13.86 15.95
CA HIS A 42 -5.74 -13.53 17.35
C HIS A 42 -6.70 -14.26 18.30
N LYS A 43 -7.97 -14.41 17.91
CA LYS A 43 -8.93 -15.24 18.68
C LYS A 43 -8.50 -16.71 18.74
N GLN A 44 -7.90 -17.25 17.67
CA GLN A 44 -7.39 -18.62 17.68
C GLN A 44 -6.20 -18.78 18.64
N ILE A 45 -5.30 -17.80 18.70
CA ILE A 45 -4.18 -17.76 19.66
C ILE A 45 -4.70 -17.81 21.10
N ILE A 46 -5.68 -16.97 21.45
CA ILE A 46 -6.27 -16.90 22.80
C ILE A 46 -6.90 -18.23 23.19
N ASN A 47 -7.57 -18.90 22.25
CA ASN A 47 -8.29 -20.16 22.49
C ASN A 47 -7.41 -21.41 22.35
N ALA A 48 -6.13 -21.26 21.97
CA ALA A 48 -5.23 -22.39 21.77
C ALA A 48 -4.89 -23.08 23.09
N LYS A 49 -5.26 -24.36 23.22
CA LYS A 49 -4.98 -25.18 24.41
C LYS A 49 -3.56 -25.75 24.46
N SER A 50 -2.95 -25.96 23.28
CA SER A 50 -1.59 -26.50 23.16
C SER A 50 -0.58 -25.38 23.00
N VAL A 51 0.52 -25.44 23.76
CA VAL A 51 1.61 -24.48 23.67
C VAL A 51 2.23 -24.46 22.27
N ILE A 52 2.44 -25.64 21.66
CA ILE A 52 3.03 -25.76 20.32
C ILE A 52 2.15 -25.07 19.28
N VAL A 53 0.83 -25.30 19.36
CA VAL A 53 -0.14 -24.68 18.43
C VAL A 53 -0.16 -23.17 18.63
N ARG A 54 -0.18 -22.71 19.88
CA ARG A 54 -0.15 -21.28 20.20
C ARG A 54 1.12 -20.61 19.64
N THR A 55 2.29 -21.22 19.83
CA THR A 55 3.56 -20.69 19.31
C THR A 55 3.56 -20.55 17.79
N GLU A 56 3.04 -21.54 17.07
CA GLU A 56 2.94 -21.44 15.61
C GLU A 56 1.91 -20.39 15.16
N LEU A 57 0.77 -20.27 15.85
CA LEU A 57 -0.21 -19.23 15.57
C LEU A 57 0.35 -17.82 15.87
N ASP A 58 1.08 -17.65 16.97
CA ASP A 58 1.77 -16.40 17.31
C ASP A 58 2.80 -16.03 16.24
N ARG A 59 3.58 -17.01 15.76
CA ARG A 59 4.55 -16.80 14.67
C ARG A 59 3.85 -16.30 13.41
N ARG A 60 2.71 -16.90 13.03
CA ARG A 60 1.90 -16.46 11.88
C ARG A 60 1.34 -15.06 12.08
N TYR A 61 0.84 -14.75 13.28
CA TYR A 61 0.32 -13.42 13.59
C TYR A 61 1.41 -12.34 13.47
N GLN A 62 2.63 -12.59 13.95
CA GLN A 62 3.73 -11.63 13.78
C GLN A 62 4.04 -11.41 12.31
N GLN A 63 4.21 -12.49 11.55
CA GLN A 63 4.56 -12.41 10.13
C GLN A 63 3.46 -11.72 9.30
N ASP A 64 2.20 -12.10 9.49
CA ASP A 64 1.12 -11.72 8.58
C ASP A 64 0.44 -10.40 9.01
N CYS A 65 0.43 -10.08 10.30
CA CYS A 65 -0.34 -8.95 10.85
C CYS A 65 0.51 -7.78 11.38
N VAL A 66 1.74 -8.05 11.80
CA VAL A 66 2.61 -7.05 12.43
C VAL A 66 3.70 -6.60 11.46
N ASP A 67 4.56 -7.53 11.04
CA ASP A 67 5.77 -7.21 10.26
C ASP A 67 5.42 -6.63 8.88
N ILE A 68 4.41 -7.20 8.21
CA ILE A 68 3.92 -6.69 6.91
C ILE A 68 3.36 -5.27 7.03
N ARG A 69 2.69 -4.94 8.14
CA ARG A 69 1.96 -3.67 8.28
C ARG A 69 2.80 -2.54 8.85
N TYR A 70 3.83 -2.87 9.65
CA TYR A 70 4.63 -1.88 10.38
C TYR A 70 5.08 -0.70 9.52
N TYR A 71 5.70 -0.96 8.36
CA TYR A 71 6.14 0.11 7.46
C TYR A 71 5.06 0.60 6.50
N ARG A 72 4.06 -0.23 6.21
CA ARG A 72 3.01 0.08 5.23
C ARG A 72 2.06 1.14 5.79
N ASP A 73 1.57 0.93 7.01
CA ASP A 73 0.55 1.79 7.62
C ASP A 73 1.08 3.22 7.85
N GLU A 74 2.35 3.35 8.28
CA GLU A 74 3.01 4.66 8.43
C GLU A 74 3.11 5.44 7.11
N LYS A 75 3.50 4.76 6.03
CA LYS A 75 3.60 5.38 4.70
C LYS A 75 2.23 5.71 4.12
N GLN A 76 1.24 4.84 4.33
CA GLN A 76 -0.14 5.08 3.91
C GLN A 76 -0.70 6.36 4.54
N ALA A 77 -0.50 6.56 5.85
CA ALA A 77 -0.95 7.79 6.52
C ALA A 77 -0.28 9.04 5.93
N ALA A 78 1.04 9.00 5.69
CA ALA A 78 1.80 10.11 5.14
C ALA A 78 1.42 10.48 3.69
N ILE A 79 1.10 9.48 2.86
CA ILE A 79 0.81 9.69 1.43
C ILE A 79 -0.69 9.90 1.17
N CYS A 80 -1.57 9.26 1.94
CA CYS A 80 -3.00 9.15 1.65
C CYS A 80 -3.90 9.91 2.62
N GLY A 81 -3.39 10.39 3.77
CA GLY A 81 -4.18 11.00 4.83
C GLY A 81 -5.04 12.22 4.42
N ASN A 82 -4.72 12.88 3.30
CA ASN A 82 -5.50 13.99 2.75
C ASN A 82 -5.79 13.90 1.25
N LYS A 83 -5.49 12.75 0.59
CA LYS A 83 -5.56 12.63 -0.88
C LYS A 83 -6.95 12.96 -1.42
N HIS A 84 -8.02 12.57 -0.71
CA HIS A 84 -9.39 12.92 -1.09
C HIS A 84 -9.64 14.43 -1.02
N LYS A 85 -9.23 15.06 0.09
CA LYS A 85 -9.38 16.51 0.29
C LYS A 85 -8.63 17.31 -0.78
N ILE A 86 -7.43 16.88 -1.15
CA ILE A 86 -6.64 17.53 -2.21
C ILE A 86 -7.32 17.37 -3.57
N LYS A 87 -7.88 16.20 -3.89
CA LYS A 87 -8.64 16.01 -5.14
C LYS A 87 -9.85 16.94 -5.22
N ASP A 88 -10.57 17.09 -4.12
CA ASP A 88 -11.74 17.97 -4.05
C ASP A 88 -11.35 19.44 -4.26
N VAL A 89 -10.25 19.88 -3.64
CA VAL A 89 -9.68 21.24 -3.83
C VAL A 89 -9.20 21.46 -5.26
N ILE A 90 -8.52 20.49 -5.89
CA ILE A 90 -8.11 20.61 -7.29
C ILE A 90 -9.33 20.75 -8.20
N LYS A 91 -10.41 20.01 -7.92
CA LYS A 91 -11.65 20.08 -8.69
C LYS A 91 -12.33 21.44 -8.54
N SER A 92 -12.38 22.01 -7.33
CA SER A 92 -12.96 23.34 -7.10
C SER A 92 -12.15 24.43 -7.80
N VAL A 93 -10.82 24.43 -7.64
CA VAL A 93 -9.94 25.41 -8.31
C VAL A 93 -10.06 25.33 -9.83
N LYS A 94 -10.19 24.12 -10.39
CA LYS A 94 -10.38 23.95 -11.83
C LYS A 94 -11.73 24.50 -12.30
N ALA A 95 -12.79 24.28 -11.54
CA ALA A 95 -14.11 24.84 -11.83
C ALA A 95 -14.12 26.38 -11.76
N GLU A 96 -13.44 26.95 -10.77
CA GLU A 96 -13.28 28.41 -10.61
C GLU A 96 -12.43 29.02 -11.73
N SER A 97 -11.39 28.32 -12.22
CA SER A 97 -10.55 28.80 -13.33
C SER A 97 -11.22 28.77 -14.72
N GLN A 98 -12.38 28.12 -14.83
CA GLN A 98 -13.15 28.01 -16.06
C GLN A 98 -14.35 28.99 -16.11
N GLN A 99 -14.53 29.79 -15.05
CA GLN A 99 -15.46 30.91 -14.96
C GLN A 99 -14.74 32.22 -15.26
#